data_AF-A0A919LTC5-F1
#
_entry.id   AF-A0A919LTC5-F1
#
_cell.length_a   1.000
_cell.length_b   1.000
_cell.length_c   1.000
_cell.angle_alpha   90.00
_cell.angle_beta   90.00
_cell.angle_gamma   90.00
#
_symmetry.space_group_name_H-M   'P 1'
#
loop_
_entity.id
_entity.type
_entity.pdbx_description
1 polymer ?
#
loop_
_entity_poly.entity_id
_entity_poly.type
_entity_poly.pdbx_seq_one_letter_code
_entity_poly.pdbx_strand_id
1 'polypeptide(L)'
;MATITSVVDTTTGTNQGKAGDTVQINGTAMSTTTRVNFGATPVTPSSVTATQVTFVVPSTAPCSGQASISVTSSAGATSNALPFFIIAAPTTTGLSVTCVPAATGGSVTLFGTNFLTGTQVGVGTVGNVAVTPTQPSQVTFTAPANPGQVGTVSTQSVGITTAGGTSAAGTTLIDYYLAPAITSTVPTSGTEGDDIVINGTGFVGVDTVTFTDSGAATATAVFTPVSETQLVATVPGGLATGAGTITVDTCGGNSNAQAFTIT
;
A
#
# COMPACT_ATOMS: atom_id res chain seq x y z
N MET A 1 -4.99 -22.77 -45.11
CA MET A 1 -4.26 -21.73 -44.37
C MET A 1 -4.96 -21.57 -43.03
N ALA A 2 -4.23 -21.36 -41.94
CA ALA A 2 -4.86 -21.22 -40.63
C ALA A 2 -5.75 -19.95 -40.59
N THR A 3 -6.94 -20.07 -40.02
CA THR A 3 -7.85 -18.94 -39.82
C THR A 3 -8.19 -18.83 -38.34
N ILE A 4 -7.90 -17.69 -37.74
CA ILE A 4 -8.23 -17.37 -36.35
C ILE A 4 -9.65 -16.81 -36.30
N THR A 5 -10.49 -17.38 -35.43
CA THR A 5 -11.87 -16.94 -35.18
C THR A 5 -12.02 -16.23 -33.84
N SER A 6 -11.21 -16.54 -32.83
CA SER A 6 -11.15 -15.77 -31.58
C SER A 6 -9.81 -15.94 -30.86
N VAL A 7 -9.49 -14.96 -30.02
CA VAL A 7 -8.33 -14.98 -29.11
C VAL A 7 -8.83 -14.56 -27.74
N VAL A 8 -8.69 -15.44 -26.76
CA VAL A 8 -9.23 -15.23 -25.41
C VAL A 8 -8.24 -15.65 -24.35
N ASP A 9 -8.15 -14.89 -23.27
CA ASP A 9 -7.54 -15.34 -22.03
C ASP A 9 -8.35 -16.51 -21.45
N THR A 10 -7.67 -17.57 -21.05
CA THR A 10 -8.30 -18.82 -20.64
C THR A 10 -8.99 -18.73 -19.28
N THR A 11 -8.65 -17.74 -18.46
CA THR A 11 -9.22 -17.55 -17.12
C THR A 11 -10.48 -16.69 -17.18
N THR A 12 -10.45 -15.61 -17.96
CA THR A 12 -11.52 -14.62 -18.04
C THR A 12 -12.46 -14.84 -19.22
N GLY A 13 -12.03 -15.59 -20.25
CA GLY A 13 -12.76 -15.74 -21.50
C GLY A 13 -12.82 -14.47 -22.36
N THR A 14 -12.13 -13.40 -21.96
CA THR A 14 -12.10 -12.12 -22.69
C THR A 14 -10.89 -12.05 -23.61
N ASN A 15 -10.89 -11.12 -24.57
CA ASN A 15 -9.72 -10.85 -25.41
C ASN A 15 -8.71 -9.91 -24.76
N GLN A 16 -8.60 -9.92 -23.43
CA GLN A 16 -7.70 -9.05 -22.67
C GLN A 16 -6.99 -9.85 -21.57
N GLY A 17 -5.80 -9.40 -21.17
CA GLY A 17 -5.02 -10.03 -20.11
C GLY A 17 -3.75 -9.25 -19.79
N LYS A 18 -2.87 -9.84 -18.98
CA LYS A 18 -1.55 -9.29 -18.62
C LYS A 18 -0.43 -10.28 -18.96
N ALA A 19 0.81 -9.84 -18.81
CA ALA A 19 1.97 -10.72 -18.97
C ALA A 19 1.87 -11.94 -18.04
N GLY A 20 2.22 -13.12 -18.55
CA GLY A 20 2.12 -14.40 -17.83
C GLY A 20 0.77 -15.10 -17.92
N ASP A 21 -0.29 -14.42 -18.40
CA ASP A 21 -1.58 -15.06 -18.61
C ASP A 21 -1.53 -16.09 -19.75
N THR A 22 -2.35 -17.14 -19.66
CA THR A 22 -2.45 -18.15 -20.72
C THR A 22 -3.61 -17.79 -21.66
N VAL A 23 -3.29 -17.64 -22.93
CA VAL A 23 -4.23 -17.23 -23.99
C VAL A 23 -4.47 -18.40 -24.94
N GLN A 24 -5.72 -18.54 -25.35
CA GLN A 24 -6.20 -19.51 -26.31
C GLN A 24 -6.64 -18.82 -27.60
N ILE A 25 -6.09 -19.28 -28.70
CA ILE A 25 -6.48 -18.94 -30.06
C ILE A 25 -7.40 -20.07 -30.55
N ASN A 26 -8.60 -19.72 -31.01
CA ASN A 26 -9.53 -20.66 -31.66
C ASN A 26 -9.56 -20.42 -33.16
N GLY A 27 -9.77 -21.48 -33.93
CA GLY A 27 -9.88 -21.37 -35.37
C GLY A 27 -9.85 -22.69 -36.12
N THR A 28 -9.29 -22.67 -37.32
CA THR A 28 -9.21 -23.84 -38.21
C THR A 28 -7.82 -24.00 -38.82
N ALA A 29 -7.47 -25.24 -39.19
CA ALA A 29 -6.23 -25.60 -39.88
C ALA A 29 -4.94 -25.17 -39.14
N MET A 30 -4.91 -25.30 -37.81
CA MET A 30 -3.83 -24.83 -36.94
C MET A 30 -2.77 -25.88 -36.58
N SER A 31 -2.94 -27.15 -36.96
CA SER A 31 -2.09 -28.27 -36.51
C SER A 31 -0.60 -28.12 -36.77
N THR A 32 -0.21 -27.29 -37.74
CA THR A 32 1.19 -27.06 -38.14
C THR A 32 1.75 -25.75 -37.58
N THR A 33 1.03 -25.08 -36.67
CA THR A 33 1.49 -23.85 -36.03
C THR A 33 2.76 -24.10 -35.24
N THR A 34 3.81 -23.34 -35.53
CA THR A 34 5.09 -23.39 -34.81
C THR A 34 5.38 -22.12 -34.01
N ARG A 35 4.65 -21.04 -34.29
CA ARG A 35 4.86 -19.74 -33.68
C ARG A 35 3.55 -18.96 -33.56
N VAL A 36 3.34 -18.35 -32.41
CA VAL A 36 2.37 -17.26 -32.23
C VAL A 36 3.13 -15.94 -32.38
N ASN A 37 2.63 -15.02 -33.19
CA ASN A 37 3.15 -13.66 -33.26
C ASN A 37 2.28 -12.79 -32.34
N PHE A 38 2.82 -12.34 -31.21
CA PHE A 38 2.21 -11.41 -30.28
C PHE A 38 2.65 -9.98 -30.64
N GLY A 39 1.94 -9.33 -31.55
CA GLY A 39 2.43 -8.14 -32.23
C GLY A 39 3.73 -8.46 -32.97
N ALA A 40 4.80 -7.72 -32.66
CA ALA A 40 6.14 -7.99 -33.20
C ALA A 40 6.91 -9.06 -32.42
N THR A 41 6.43 -9.48 -31.24
CA THR A 41 7.13 -10.42 -30.36
C THR A 41 6.74 -11.86 -30.72
N PRO A 42 7.67 -12.70 -31.18
CA PRO A 42 7.40 -14.11 -31.42
C PRO A 42 7.30 -14.88 -30.10
N VAL A 43 6.34 -15.77 -30.01
CA VAL A 43 6.08 -16.62 -28.83
C VAL A 43 5.92 -18.08 -29.28
N THR A 44 6.54 -18.99 -28.53
CA THR A 44 6.39 -20.43 -28.75
C THR A 44 5.03 -20.88 -28.21
N PRO A 45 4.20 -21.60 -29.00
CA PRO A 45 2.97 -22.20 -28.48
C PRO A 45 3.23 -23.19 -27.34
N SER A 46 2.36 -23.20 -26.34
CA SER A 46 2.34 -24.19 -25.27
C SER A 46 1.58 -25.47 -25.67
N SER A 47 0.57 -25.35 -26.54
CA SER A 47 -0.17 -26.47 -27.12
C SER A 47 -0.71 -26.10 -28.50
N VAL A 48 -0.80 -27.07 -29.40
CA VAL A 48 -1.28 -26.91 -30.77
C VAL A 48 -2.17 -28.08 -31.15
N THR A 49 -3.36 -27.78 -31.65
CA THR A 49 -4.29 -28.73 -32.26
C THR A 49 -4.77 -28.20 -33.60
N ALA A 50 -5.66 -28.93 -34.29
CA ALA A 50 -6.23 -28.47 -35.56
C ALA A 50 -7.09 -27.20 -35.44
N THR A 51 -7.66 -26.95 -34.25
CA THR A 51 -8.66 -25.89 -34.03
C THR A 51 -8.31 -24.95 -32.88
N GLN A 52 -7.22 -25.22 -32.16
CA GLN A 52 -6.85 -24.48 -30.97
C GLN A 52 -5.33 -24.39 -30.82
N VAL A 53 -4.83 -23.21 -30.44
CA VAL A 53 -3.44 -22.97 -30.04
C VAL A 53 -3.45 -22.25 -28.71
N THR A 54 -2.66 -22.70 -27.73
CA THR A 54 -2.46 -21.96 -26.48
C THR A 54 -1.03 -21.44 -26.38
N PHE A 55 -0.85 -20.30 -25.74
CA PHE A 55 0.45 -19.69 -25.47
C PHE A 55 0.38 -18.83 -24.20
N VAL A 56 1.54 -18.44 -23.67
CA VAL A 56 1.63 -17.53 -22.52
C VAL A 56 1.99 -16.13 -23.02
N VAL A 57 1.28 -15.09 -22.54
CA VAL A 57 1.61 -13.70 -22.84
C VAL A 57 3.05 -13.43 -22.38
N PRO A 58 3.97 -13.00 -23.27
CA PRO A 58 5.37 -12.87 -22.93
C PRO A 58 5.59 -11.77 -21.89
N SER A 59 6.62 -11.92 -21.05
CA SER A 59 7.02 -10.88 -20.07
C SER A 59 7.49 -9.58 -20.74
N THR A 60 7.87 -9.65 -22.01
CA THR A 60 8.23 -8.50 -22.85
C THR A 60 7.03 -7.87 -23.57
N ALA A 61 5.80 -8.32 -23.29
CA ALA A 61 4.61 -7.68 -23.82
C ALA A 61 4.59 -6.18 -23.44
N PRO A 62 4.05 -5.30 -24.30
CA PRO A 62 3.90 -3.88 -23.96
C PRO A 62 3.15 -3.72 -22.65
N CYS A 63 3.47 -2.69 -21.87
CA CYS A 63 2.83 -2.46 -20.57
C CYS A 63 1.32 -2.19 -20.66
N SER A 64 0.80 -1.82 -21.84
CA SER A 64 -0.62 -1.58 -22.09
C SER A 64 -0.94 -1.56 -23.58
N GLY A 65 -2.22 -1.75 -23.92
CA GLY A 65 -2.74 -1.47 -25.25
C GLY A 65 -2.93 -2.72 -26.11
N GLN A 66 -3.24 -2.52 -27.39
CA GLN A 66 -3.61 -3.60 -28.30
C GLN A 66 -2.37 -4.29 -28.90
N ALA A 67 -2.33 -5.61 -28.84
CA ALA A 67 -1.44 -6.46 -29.62
C ALA A 67 -2.22 -7.21 -30.72
N SER A 68 -1.65 -7.28 -31.92
CA SER A 68 -2.19 -8.08 -33.02
C SER A 68 -1.68 -9.50 -32.94
N ILE A 69 -2.58 -10.47 -32.81
CA ILE A 69 -2.24 -11.89 -32.62
C ILE A 69 -2.44 -12.65 -33.93
N SER A 70 -1.40 -13.30 -34.41
CA SER A 70 -1.45 -14.22 -35.56
C SER A 70 -0.64 -15.48 -35.28
N VAL A 71 -0.79 -16.51 -36.11
CA VAL A 71 0.01 -17.74 -36.03
C VAL A 71 0.79 -17.96 -37.32
N THR A 72 1.98 -18.57 -37.22
CA THR A 72 2.79 -18.99 -38.37
C THR A 72 2.96 -20.51 -38.38
N SER A 73 2.71 -21.13 -39.53
CA SER A 73 2.88 -22.57 -39.73
C SER A 73 4.35 -22.95 -39.95
N SER A 74 4.67 -24.25 -39.85
CA SER A 74 6.00 -24.79 -40.21
C SER A 74 6.40 -24.53 -41.66
N ALA A 75 5.44 -24.30 -42.56
CA ALA A 75 5.67 -23.91 -43.95
C ALA A 75 5.86 -22.39 -44.14
N GLY A 76 5.84 -21.61 -43.06
CA GLY A 76 6.07 -20.16 -43.08
C GLY A 76 4.84 -19.31 -43.40
N ALA A 77 3.65 -19.91 -43.60
CA ALA A 77 2.42 -19.15 -43.86
C ALA A 77 1.85 -18.54 -42.57
N THR A 78 1.46 -17.27 -42.61
CA THR A 78 0.88 -16.53 -41.47
C THR A 78 -0.64 -16.38 -41.60
N SER A 79 -1.41 -16.60 -40.54
CA SER A 79 -2.87 -16.44 -40.54
C SER A 79 -3.33 -14.98 -40.66
N ASN A 80 -4.65 -14.75 -40.66
CA ASN A 80 -5.22 -13.46 -40.26
C ASN A 80 -4.82 -13.10 -38.81
N ALA A 81 -4.99 -11.83 -38.44
CA ALA A 81 -4.72 -11.35 -37.09
C ALA A 81 -6.00 -10.90 -36.37
N LEU A 82 -6.07 -11.16 -35.06
CA LEU A 82 -7.11 -10.62 -34.18
C LEU A 82 -6.50 -9.81 -33.03
N PRO A 83 -7.22 -8.82 -32.49
CA PRO A 83 -6.72 -8.00 -31.39
C PRO A 83 -6.77 -8.74 -30.05
N PHE A 84 -5.74 -8.53 -29.24
CA PHE A 84 -5.70 -8.86 -27.82
C PHE A 84 -5.22 -7.65 -27.03
N PHE A 85 -5.90 -7.26 -25.96
CA PHE A 85 -5.55 -6.06 -25.21
C PHE A 85 -4.76 -6.41 -23.95
N ILE A 86 -3.60 -5.76 -23.79
CA ILE A 86 -2.83 -5.82 -22.55
C ILE A 86 -3.37 -4.80 -21.56
N ILE A 87 -3.76 -5.31 -20.40
CA ILE A 87 -4.22 -4.52 -19.26
C ILE A 87 -2.99 -3.99 -18.50
N ALA A 88 -2.97 -2.68 -18.28
CA ALA A 88 -1.88 -2.03 -17.55
C ALA A 88 -1.88 -2.42 -16.08
N ALA A 89 -0.70 -2.73 -15.55
CA ALA A 89 -0.50 -2.86 -14.11
C ALA A 89 -0.80 -1.52 -13.41
N PRO A 90 -1.28 -1.55 -12.16
CA PRO A 90 -1.48 -0.33 -11.39
C PRO A 90 -0.15 0.27 -10.94
N THR A 91 -0.15 1.59 -10.73
CA THR A 91 0.98 2.30 -10.11
C THR A 91 0.53 2.97 -8.83
N THR A 92 1.41 3.09 -7.86
CA THR A 92 1.17 3.81 -6.61
C THR A 92 2.08 5.03 -6.55
N THR A 93 1.56 6.14 -6.05
CA THR A 93 2.26 7.45 -6.03
C THR A 93 2.41 8.02 -4.62
N GLY A 94 1.55 7.63 -3.69
CA GLY A 94 1.61 8.10 -2.31
C GLY A 94 0.38 7.71 -1.51
N LEU A 95 0.37 8.15 -0.26
CA LEU A 95 -0.70 7.93 0.72
C LEU A 95 -1.19 9.26 1.27
N SER A 96 -2.42 9.31 1.79
CA SER A 96 -2.95 10.48 2.50
C SER A 96 -2.28 10.73 3.85
N VAL A 97 -1.68 9.68 4.44
CA VAL A 97 -0.94 9.72 5.70
C VAL A 97 0.32 8.88 5.54
N THR A 98 1.39 9.26 6.23
CA THR A 98 2.66 8.52 6.21
C THR A 98 2.74 7.44 7.28
N CYS A 99 1.82 7.47 8.26
CA CYS A 99 1.87 6.58 9.39
C CYS A 99 0.48 6.31 10.00
N VAL A 100 0.38 5.23 10.77
CA VAL A 100 -0.81 4.83 11.53
C VAL A 100 -0.43 4.17 12.86
N PRO A 101 -1.33 4.15 13.87
CA PRO A 101 -1.10 3.40 15.10
C PRO A 101 -0.99 1.88 14.85
N ALA A 102 0.01 1.24 15.44
CA ALA A 102 0.19 -0.22 15.41
C ALA A 102 -0.99 -0.97 16.06
N ALA A 103 -1.57 -0.42 17.13
CA ALA A 103 -2.65 -1.08 17.86
C ALA A 103 -3.97 -1.16 17.08
N THR A 104 -4.27 -0.15 16.25
CA THR A 104 -5.60 0.00 15.62
C THR A 104 -5.55 0.05 14.10
N GLY A 105 -4.39 0.34 13.52
CA GLY A 105 -4.31 0.80 12.13
C GLY A 105 -5.00 2.16 11.96
N GLY A 106 -5.44 2.46 10.74
CA GLY A 106 -6.08 3.74 10.44
C GLY A 106 -6.63 3.83 9.02
N SER A 107 -7.45 4.85 8.75
CA SER A 107 -7.95 5.11 7.40
C SER A 107 -6.87 5.76 6.54
N VAL A 108 -6.65 5.21 5.35
CA VAL A 108 -5.61 5.63 4.42
C VAL A 108 -6.18 5.70 3.02
N THR A 109 -5.93 6.79 2.30
CA THR A 109 -6.16 6.86 0.86
C THR A 109 -4.86 6.57 0.13
N LEU A 110 -4.87 5.55 -0.73
CA LEU A 110 -3.80 5.24 -1.67
C LEU A 110 -4.04 6.00 -2.97
N PHE A 111 -3.03 6.71 -3.46
CA PHE A 111 -3.05 7.43 -4.73
C PHE A 111 -2.25 6.71 -5.81
N GLY A 112 -2.68 6.80 -7.06
CA GLY A 112 -2.00 6.10 -8.16
C GLY A 112 -2.75 6.11 -9.49
N THR A 113 -2.62 5.02 -10.25
CA THR A 113 -3.29 4.83 -11.55
C THR A 113 -3.80 3.41 -11.74
N ASN A 114 -4.81 3.25 -12.60
CA ASN A 114 -5.42 1.97 -13.01
C ASN A 114 -6.13 1.20 -11.87
N PHE A 115 -6.75 1.90 -10.92
CA PHE A 115 -7.34 1.27 -9.73
C PHE A 115 -8.76 0.73 -9.91
N LEU A 116 -9.51 1.07 -10.96
CA LEU A 116 -10.95 0.73 -11.07
C LEU A 116 -11.26 -0.78 -10.96
N THR A 117 -10.33 -1.65 -11.35
CA THR A 117 -10.47 -3.12 -11.24
C THR A 117 -9.70 -3.68 -10.04
N GLY A 118 -9.35 -2.81 -9.08
CA GLY A 118 -8.64 -3.17 -7.87
C GLY A 118 -9.51 -4.02 -6.95
N THR A 119 -8.93 -5.09 -6.42
CA THR A 119 -9.64 -6.04 -5.54
C THR A 119 -9.08 -6.02 -4.12
N GLN A 120 -7.79 -5.73 -3.97
CA GLN A 120 -7.12 -5.69 -2.68
C GLN A 120 -5.97 -4.69 -2.65
N VAL A 121 -5.80 -4.05 -1.50
CA VAL A 121 -4.58 -3.34 -1.10
C VAL A 121 -3.78 -4.26 -0.18
N GLY A 122 -2.52 -4.52 -0.49
CA GLY A 122 -1.58 -5.21 0.39
C GLY A 122 -0.77 -4.22 1.21
N VAL A 123 -0.60 -4.50 2.49
CA VAL A 123 0.21 -3.71 3.45
C VAL A 123 1.34 -4.60 3.96
N GLY A 124 2.39 -4.76 3.15
CA GLY A 124 3.57 -5.57 3.45
C GLY A 124 3.21 -6.93 4.04
N THR A 125 3.79 -7.23 5.19
CA THR A 125 3.51 -8.44 5.99
C THR A 125 2.31 -8.32 6.93
N VAL A 126 1.69 -7.14 7.06
CA VAL A 126 0.54 -6.91 7.94
C VAL A 126 -0.71 -7.57 7.36
N GLY A 127 -0.86 -7.57 6.04
CA GLY A 127 -1.89 -8.33 5.35
C GLY A 127 -2.54 -7.60 4.19
N ASN A 128 -3.61 -8.19 3.67
CA ASN A 128 -4.38 -7.67 2.55
C ASN A 128 -5.76 -7.17 2.99
N VAL A 129 -6.18 -6.06 2.41
CA VAL A 129 -7.47 -5.41 2.64
C VAL A 129 -8.26 -5.43 1.35
N ALA A 130 -9.45 -6.00 1.36
CA ALA A 130 -10.35 -5.97 0.21
C ALA A 130 -10.81 -4.53 -0.06
N VAL A 131 -10.85 -4.14 -1.33
CA VAL A 131 -11.29 -2.81 -1.75
C VAL A 131 -12.17 -2.90 -2.99
N THR A 132 -13.02 -1.89 -3.17
CA THR A 132 -13.85 -1.70 -4.37
C THR A 132 -13.68 -0.26 -4.86
N PRO A 133 -12.60 0.06 -5.59
CA PRO A 133 -12.32 1.43 -6.00
C PRO A 133 -13.41 1.98 -6.93
N THR A 134 -13.88 3.19 -6.64
CA THR A 134 -14.83 3.91 -7.50
C THR A 134 -14.13 4.91 -8.44
N GLN A 135 -12.83 5.15 -8.22
CA GLN A 135 -12.01 6.09 -8.98
C GLN A 135 -10.77 5.38 -9.55
N PRO A 136 -10.28 5.79 -10.74
CA PRO A 136 -9.12 5.16 -11.36
C PRO A 136 -7.79 5.52 -10.70
N SER A 137 -7.75 6.59 -9.89
CA SER A 137 -6.51 7.16 -9.35
C SER A 137 -6.42 7.20 -7.83
N GLN A 138 -7.44 6.71 -7.13
CA GLN A 138 -7.41 6.63 -5.67
C GLN A 138 -8.33 5.55 -5.14
N VAL A 139 -7.97 5.02 -3.98
CA VAL A 139 -8.82 4.14 -3.19
C VAL A 139 -8.58 4.39 -1.70
N THR A 140 -9.65 4.48 -0.92
CA THR A 140 -9.55 4.54 0.54
C THR A 140 -9.72 3.14 1.11
N PHE A 141 -8.85 2.78 2.06
CA PHE A 141 -8.89 1.52 2.79
C PHE A 141 -8.57 1.78 4.27
N THR A 142 -8.87 0.80 5.13
CA THR A 142 -8.42 0.82 6.52
C THR A 142 -7.19 -0.07 6.62
N ALA A 143 -6.03 0.52 6.88
CA ALA A 143 -4.81 -0.21 7.16
C ALA A 143 -5.04 -1.10 8.40
N PRO A 144 -4.75 -2.42 8.36
CA PRO A 144 -5.02 -3.30 9.50
C PRO A 144 -4.12 -2.95 10.69
N ALA A 145 -4.52 -3.35 11.90
CA ALA A 145 -3.65 -3.30 13.06
C ALA A 145 -2.43 -4.23 12.90
N ASN A 146 -1.30 -3.83 13.48
CA ASN A 146 -0.05 -4.57 13.53
C ASN A 146 0.40 -4.83 14.99
N PRO A 147 -0.38 -5.57 15.80
CA PRO A 147 -0.09 -5.75 17.23
C PRO A 147 1.16 -6.61 17.48
N GLY A 148 1.61 -7.38 16.49
CA GLY A 148 2.81 -8.23 16.57
C GLY A 148 4.11 -7.52 16.18
N GLN A 149 4.08 -6.20 15.98
CA GLN A 149 5.25 -5.41 15.62
C GLN A 149 6.36 -5.55 16.68
N VAL A 150 7.61 -5.65 16.21
CA VAL A 150 8.81 -5.59 17.04
C VAL A 150 9.48 -4.24 16.82
N GLY A 151 9.81 -3.54 17.91
CA GLY A 151 10.40 -2.20 17.86
C GLY A 151 9.36 -1.07 17.78
N THR A 152 9.82 0.17 17.95
CA THR A 152 8.99 1.38 17.99
C THR A 152 8.32 1.69 16.64
N VAL A 153 8.95 1.32 15.52
CA VAL A 153 8.48 1.60 14.16
C VAL A 153 8.58 0.36 13.26
N SER A 154 7.57 0.14 12.40
CA SER A 154 7.59 -0.88 11.33
C SER A 154 7.14 -0.28 10.00
N THR A 155 8.03 -0.24 9.03
CA THR A 155 7.74 0.29 7.69
C THR A 155 7.22 -0.80 6.76
N GLN A 156 6.01 -0.61 6.23
CA GLN A 156 5.32 -1.57 5.38
C GLN A 156 5.15 -1.02 3.96
N SER A 157 5.45 -1.84 2.95
CA SER A 157 5.14 -1.48 1.56
C SER A 157 3.64 -1.59 1.28
N VAL A 158 3.06 -0.55 0.71
CA VAL A 158 1.66 -0.53 0.28
C VAL A 158 1.58 -0.72 -1.22
N GLY A 159 0.76 -1.67 -1.66
CA GLY A 159 0.51 -1.93 -3.08
C GLY A 159 -0.94 -2.32 -3.32
N ILE A 160 -1.38 -2.25 -4.57
CA ILE A 160 -2.74 -2.64 -4.97
C ILE A 160 -2.68 -3.69 -6.07
N THR A 161 -3.59 -4.67 -6.00
CA THR A 161 -3.78 -5.69 -7.03
C THR A 161 -5.04 -5.39 -7.82
N THR A 162 -4.91 -5.37 -9.14
CA THR A 162 -5.99 -5.18 -10.11
C THR A 162 -5.98 -6.31 -11.14
N ALA A 163 -6.91 -6.29 -12.09
CA ALA A 163 -6.89 -7.24 -13.22
C ALA A 163 -5.58 -7.16 -14.05
N GLY A 164 -4.92 -5.99 -14.08
CA GLY A 164 -3.64 -5.78 -14.76
C GLY A 164 -2.42 -6.30 -13.97
N GLY A 165 -2.62 -6.85 -12.77
CA GLY A 165 -1.57 -7.34 -11.88
C GLY A 165 -1.43 -6.49 -10.62
N THR A 166 -0.32 -6.67 -9.92
CA THR A 166 -0.01 -5.93 -8.68
C THR A 166 0.97 -4.79 -8.97
N SER A 167 0.79 -3.66 -8.29
CA SER A 167 1.71 -2.53 -8.38
C SER A 167 3.12 -2.92 -7.87
N ALA A 168 4.13 -2.18 -8.31
CA ALA A 168 5.50 -2.41 -7.86
C ALA A 168 5.64 -2.24 -6.34
N ALA A 169 6.22 -3.25 -5.67
CA ALA A 169 6.48 -3.21 -4.24
C ALA A 169 7.56 -2.17 -3.87
N GLY A 170 7.48 -1.66 -2.64
CA GLY A 170 8.52 -0.80 -2.05
C GLY A 170 8.55 0.66 -2.53
N THR A 171 7.64 1.06 -3.43
CA THR A 171 7.57 2.45 -3.94
C THR A 171 6.68 3.36 -3.10
N THR A 172 5.73 2.78 -2.37
CA THR A 172 4.82 3.47 -1.46
C THR A 172 4.90 2.77 -0.11
N LEU A 173 5.18 3.52 0.96
CA LEU A 173 5.46 3.00 2.28
C LEU A 173 4.55 3.64 3.32
N ILE A 174 4.20 2.89 4.36
CA ILE A 174 3.50 3.39 5.54
C ILE A 174 4.20 2.88 6.79
N ASP A 175 4.36 3.77 7.78
CA ASP A 175 4.95 3.41 9.06
C ASP A 175 3.89 3.10 10.10
N TYR A 176 4.11 2.01 10.84
CA TYR A 176 3.33 1.67 12.03
C TYR A 176 4.11 2.06 13.28
N TYR A 177 3.49 2.88 14.14
CA TYR A 177 4.08 3.32 15.40
C TYR A 177 3.37 2.70 16.59
N LEU A 178 4.13 2.22 17.58
CA LEU A 178 3.58 1.91 18.89
C LEU A 178 3.24 3.22 19.62
N ALA A 179 2.18 3.19 20.43
CA ALA A 179 1.86 4.33 21.31
C ALA A 179 3.04 4.61 22.25
N PRO A 180 3.35 5.89 22.53
CA PRO A 180 4.40 6.25 23.46
C PRO A 180 4.00 5.83 24.88
N ALA A 181 4.98 5.75 25.79
CA ALA A 181 4.71 5.55 27.20
C ALA A 181 5.61 6.46 28.03
N ILE A 182 5.04 7.21 28.96
CA ILE A 182 5.78 8.03 29.91
C ILE A 182 6.04 7.19 31.16
N THR A 183 7.30 7.15 31.58
CA THR A 183 7.74 6.42 32.79
C THR A 183 8.03 7.34 33.96
N SER A 184 8.53 8.56 33.70
CA SER A 184 8.78 9.55 34.75
C SER A 184 8.90 10.96 34.21
N THR A 185 8.76 11.95 35.10
CA THR A 185 9.01 13.36 34.86
C THR A 185 9.93 13.93 35.93
N VAL A 186 10.89 14.77 35.53
CA VAL A 186 11.87 15.38 36.43
C VAL A 186 12.02 16.87 36.09
N PRO A 187 11.62 17.78 37.00
CA PRO A 187 10.91 17.54 38.26
C PRO A 187 9.49 17.00 38.06
N THR A 188 8.89 16.43 39.12
CA THR A 188 7.49 15.95 39.12
C THR A 188 6.46 17.06 39.38
N SER A 189 6.94 18.30 39.52
CA SER A 189 6.14 19.49 39.74
C SER A 189 6.83 20.72 39.17
N GLY A 190 6.08 21.74 38.78
CA GLY A 190 6.64 22.97 38.24
C GLY A 190 5.58 24.06 38.04
N THR A 191 6.08 25.29 37.95
CA THR A 191 5.34 26.50 37.62
C THR A 191 5.40 26.77 36.13
N GLU A 192 4.58 27.69 35.62
CA GLU A 192 4.64 28.15 34.23
C GLU A 192 6.07 28.57 33.83
N GLY A 193 6.55 28.04 32.70
CA GLY A 193 7.88 28.35 32.17
C GLY A 193 9.00 27.42 32.68
N ASP A 194 8.74 26.55 33.65
CA ASP A 194 9.73 25.55 34.08
C ASP A 194 9.93 24.47 33.00
N ASP A 195 11.18 24.10 32.77
CA ASP A 195 11.52 22.97 31.91
C ASP A 195 11.49 21.66 32.70
N ILE A 196 10.81 20.67 32.15
CA ILE A 196 10.66 19.34 32.74
C ILE A 196 11.13 18.27 31.74
N VAL A 197 11.95 17.35 32.25
CA VAL A 197 12.41 16.19 31.48
C VAL A 197 11.37 15.08 31.59
N ILE A 198 10.83 14.64 30.45
CA ILE A 198 9.90 13.52 30.34
C ILE A 198 10.71 12.31 29.85
N ASN A 199 10.76 11.25 30.67
CA ASN A 199 11.39 9.99 30.29
C ASN A 199 10.32 8.95 29.94
N GLY A 200 10.63 8.08 28.98
CA GLY A 200 9.64 7.16 28.44
C GLY A 200 10.17 6.27 27.32
N THR A 201 9.26 5.88 26.43
CA THR A 201 9.52 5.09 25.23
C THR A 201 8.64 5.56 24.09
N GLY A 202 9.08 5.38 22.84
CA GLY A 202 8.26 5.64 21.66
C GLY A 202 8.06 7.13 21.36
N PHE A 203 8.95 8.01 21.85
CA PHE A 203 8.92 9.44 21.54
C PHE A 203 9.49 9.73 20.15
N VAL A 204 8.88 9.14 19.11
CA VAL A 204 9.27 9.31 17.71
C VAL A 204 8.17 10.11 17.01
N GLY A 205 8.55 11.19 16.31
CA GLY A 205 7.58 12.04 15.62
C GLY A 205 6.50 12.59 16.56
N VAL A 206 6.91 13.10 17.72
CA VAL A 206 5.97 13.69 18.70
C VAL A 206 5.26 14.88 18.08
N ASP A 207 3.94 14.83 18.08
CA ASP A 207 3.07 15.86 17.54
C ASP A 207 2.75 16.89 18.63
N THR A 208 2.36 16.43 19.82
CA THR A 208 2.01 17.31 20.94
C THR A 208 2.41 16.74 22.29
N VAL A 209 2.70 17.63 23.23
CA VAL A 209 2.76 17.34 24.68
C VAL A 209 1.67 18.17 25.34
N THR A 210 0.75 17.51 26.05
CA THR A 210 -0.42 18.16 26.66
C THR A 210 -0.35 18.05 28.17
N PHE A 211 -0.49 19.19 28.84
CA PHE A 211 -0.69 19.27 30.28
C PHE A 211 -2.18 19.41 30.55
N THR A 212 -2.69 18.66 31.53
CA THR A 212 -4.08 18.72 31.99
C THR A 212 -4.10 19.03 33.48
N ASP A 213 -4.85 20.04 33.91
CA ASP A 213 -5.00 20.36 35.33
C ASP A 213 -6.14 19.57 36.00
N SER A 214 -6.30 19.74 37.31
CA SER A 214 -7.37 19.09 38.09
C SER A 214 -8.80 19.48 37.67
N GLY A 215 -8.95 20.62 36.97
CA GLY A 215 -10.21 21.09 36.39
C GLY A 215 -10.47 20.57 34.98
N ALA A 216 -9.62 19.67 34.48
CA ALA A 216 -9.63 19.16 33.11
C ALA A 216 -9.38 20.22 32.02
N ALA A 217 -8.84 21.39 32.38
CA ALA A 217 -8.32 22.32 31.38
C ALA A 217 -7.04 21.75 30.78
N THR A 218 -6.85 21.93 29.48
CA THR A 218 -5.69 21.41 28.75
C THR A 218 -4.89 22.55 28.13
N ALA A 219 -3.57 22.41 28.14
CA ALA A 219 -2.66 23.32 27.45
C ALA A 219 -1.53 22.55 26.78
N THR A 220 -1.20 22.96 25.55
CA THR A 220 -0.09 22.37 24.78
C THR A 220 1.23 23.00 25.22
N ALA A 221 2.19 22.17 25.56
CA ALA A 221 3.54 22.60 25.91
C ALA A 221 4.40 22.81 24.66
N VAL A 222 5.34 23.74 24.76
CA VAL A 222 6.51 23.73 23.88
C VAL A 222 7.42 22.59 24.34
N PHE A 223 7.98 21.84 23.40
CA PHE A 223 8.84 20.71 23.72
C PHE A 223 9.99 20.57 22.72
N THR A 224 11.06 19.92 23.17
CA THR A 224 12.22 19.54 22.38
C THR A 224 12.46 18.04 22.52
N PRO A 225 12.31 17.25 21.44
CA PRO A 225 12.69 15.86 21.46
C PRO A 225 14.21 15.69 21.63
N VAL A 226 14.63 14.84 22.57
CA VAL A 226 16.04 14.55 22.84
C VAL A 226 16.43 13.18 22.29
N SER A 227 15.57 12.18 22.49
CA SER A 227 15.73 10.81 21.98
C SER A 227 14.37 10.09 21.98
N GLU A 228 14.31 8.86 21.47
CA GLU A 228 13.08 8.04 21.52
C GLU A 228 12.59 7.75 22.95
N THR A 229 13.43 8.00 23.95
CA THR A 229 13.14 7.75 25.37
C THR A 229 13.12 9.02 26.22
N GLN A 230 13.37 10.19 25.63
CA GLN A 230 13.43 11.44 26.39
C GLN A 230 12.96 12.67 25.59
N LEU A 231 12.15 13.50 26.24
CA LEU A 231 11.72 14.83 25.78
C LEU A 231 12.01 15.85 26.87
N VAL A 232 12.21 17.11 26.49
CA VAL A 232 12.10 18.26 27.40
C VAL A 232 10.85 19.03 27.03
N ALA A 233 9.99 19.34 27.99
CA ALA A 233 8.80 20.16 27.77
C ALA A 233 8.80 21.33 28.75
N THR A 234 8.28 22.48 28.31
CA THR A 234 8.12 23.66 29.17
C THR A 234 6.68 23.68 29.69
N VAL A 235 6.49 23.82 31.00
CA VAL A 235 5.16 23.88 31.62
C VAL A 235 4.38 25.06 31.03
N PRO A 236 3.23 24.84 30.39
CA PRO A 236 2.47 25.90 29.74
C PRO A 236 1.68 26.73 30.77
N GLY A 237 1.42 27.99 30.43
CA GLY A 237 0.57 28.88 31.21
C GLY A 237 -0.93 28.59 31.08
N GLY A 238 -1.72 29.22 31.93
CA GLY A 238 -3.19 29.18 31.88
C GLY A 238 -3.84 27.94 32.51
N LEU A 239 -3.07 27.14 33.26
CA LEU A 239 -3.55 25.99 34.03
C LEU A 239 -3.70 26.33 35.52
N ALA A 240 -4.66 25.69 36.19
CA ALA A 240 -4.84 25.84 37.62
C ALA A 240 -3.77 25.06 38.41
N THR A 241 -3.31 25.67 39.51
CA THR A 241 -2.40 25.01 40.46
C THR A 241 -3.05 23.78 41.10
N GLY A 242 -2.29 22.70 41.25
CA GLY A 242 -2.74 21.46 41.88
C GLY A 242 -2.30 20.21 41.11
N ALA A 243 -2.97 19.09 41.39
CA ALA A 243 -2.72 17.84 40.70
C ALA A 243 -3.11 17.95 39.21
N GLY A 244 -2.28 17.39 38.34
CA GLY A 244 -2.50 17.35 36.90
C GLY A 244 -1.83 16.14 36.26
N THR A 245 -1.87 16.08 34.94
CA THR A 245 -1.24 15.03 34.15
C THR A 245 -0.56 15.57 32.90
N ILE A 246 0.41 14.81 32.40
CA ILE A 246 1.07 15.02 31.12
C ILE A 246 0.76 13.83 30.22
N THR A 247 0.41 14.11 28.97
CA THR A 247 0.32 13.13 27.88
C THR A 247 1.18 13.55 26.71
N VAL A 248 1.71 12.56 25.99
CA VAL A 248 2.45 12.74 24.74
C VAL A 248 1.65 12.09 23.62
N ASP A 249 1.46 12.82 22.52
CA ASP A 249 0.80 12.33 21.31
C ASP A 249 1.82 12.15 20.18
N THR A 250 1.70 11.04 19.49
CA THR A 250 2.48 10.72 18.29
C THR A 250 1.53 10.07 17.29
N CYS A 251 2.02 9.78 16.09
CA CYS A 251 1.28 8.94 15.15
C CYS A 251 0.93 7.53 15.68
N GLY A 252 1.63 7.05 16.72
CA GLY A 252 1.31 5.80 17.41
C GLY A 252 0.09 5.89 18.34
N GLY A 253 -0.44 7.09 18.55
CA GLY A 253 -1.48 7.43 19.52
C GLY A 253 -0.92 8.14 20.76
N ASN A 254 -1.75 8.21 21.79
CA ASN A 254 -1.42 8.87 23.06
C ASN A 254 -0.66 7.94 24.01
N SER A 255 0.19 8.55 24.84
CA SER A 255 0.76 7.89 26.01
C SER A 255 -0.25 7.67 27.12
N ASN A 256 0.18 6.94 28.16
CA ASN A 256 -0.46 7.04 29.47
C ASN A 256 -0.45 8.48 30.00
N ALA A 257 -1.41 8.80 30.86
CA ALA A 257 -1.44 10.05 31.61
C ALA A 257 -0.46 9.96 32.79
N GLN A 258 0.66 10.68 32.71
CA GLN A 258 1.67 10.74 33.77
C GLN A 258 1.30 11.82 34.78
N ALA A 259 1.25 11.49 36.07
CA ALA A 259 0.97 12.48 37.12
C ALA A 259 2.05 13.58 37.17
N PHE A 260 1.61 14.83 37.33
CA PHE A 260 2.44 16.02 37.49
C PHE A 260 1.72 17.06 38.35
N THR A 261 2.43 17.79 39.20
CA THR A 261 1.82 18.84 40.05
C THR A 261 2.15 20.23 39.50
N ILE A 262 1.12 21.00 39.16
CA ILE A 262 1.26 22.39 38.72
C ILE A 262 1.31 23.27 39.97
N THR A 263 2.35 24.09 40.12
CA THR A 263 2.57 24.93 41.31
C THR A 263 2.43 26.40 41.01
#